data_AF-A0AAV2LMK6-F1
#
_entry.id   AF-A0AAV2LMK6-F1
#
_cell.length_a   1.000
_cell.length_b   1.000
_cell.length_c   1.000
_cell.angle_alpha   90.00
_cell.angle_beta   90.00
_cell.angle_gamma   90.00
#
_symmetry.space_group_name_H-M   'P 1'
#
loop_
_entity.id
_entity.type
_entity.pdbx_description
1 polymer ?
#
loop_
_entity_poly.entity_id
_entity_poly.type
_entity_poly.pdbx_seq_one_letter_code
_entity_poly.pdbx_strand_id
1 'polypeptide(L)'
;MDPELPEEAVGRRVSCGGERATVRYVGPVPPTEGVWLGVEWDDPERGRHDGVHGGVQYFTCSPGSGSFVRPQKVSFGLDFVSAVQQVYHTDTEEILTEDICFSSKRLEWGRLKVPSLHSSTSILLNRCDVNGAGEGGAIRRTTPNVQWLDVSRSLIGRWEDVAAIRVTRQKQAQ
;
A
#
# COMPACT_ATOMS: atom_id res chain seq x y z
N MET A 1 -13.04 13.05 14.64
CA MET A 1 -13.70 12.02 13.81
C MET A 1 -12.77 10.82 13.77
N ASP A 2 -13.29 9.63 14.04
CA ASP A 2 -12.53 8.41 13.81
C ASP A 2 -12.26 8.27 12.31
N PRO A 3 -11.06 7.81 11.90
CA PRO A 3 -10.75 7.61 10.50
C PRO A 3 -11.70 6.58 9.91
N GLU A 4 -12.29 6.91 8.76
CA GLU A 4 -13.17 6.01 8.03
C GLU A 4 -12.33 4.84 7.50
N LEU A 5 -12.51 3.67 8.12
CA LEU A 5 -11.85 2.44 7.72
C LEU A 5 -12.63 1.79 6.57
N PRO A 6 -11.94 1.12 5.64
CA PRO A 6 -12.62 0.33 4.61
C PRO A 6 -13.52 -0.73 5.24
N GLU A 7 -14.73 -0.91 4.72
CA GLU A 7 -15.69 -1.91 5.20
C GLU A 7 -15.10 -3.33 5.17
N GLU A 8 -14.26 -3.61 4.17
CA GLU A 8 -13.51 -4.88 4.01
C GLU A 8 -12.06 -4.78 4.52
N ALA A 9 -11.80 -4.09 5.63
CA ALA A 9 -10.44 -3.91 6.14
C ALA A 9 -9.76 -5.24 6.55
N VAL A 10 -10.52 -6.20 7.10
CA VAL A 10 -9.97 -7.52 7.51
C VAL A 10 -9.49 -8.29 6.28
N GLY A 11 -8.30 -8.88 6.37
CA GLY A 11 -7.63 -9.59 5.29
C GLY A 11 -6.83 -8.68 4.36
N ARG A 12 -6.99 -7.35 4.43
CA ARG A 12 -6.18 -6.43 3.63
C ARG A 12 -4.76 -6.31 4.18
N ARG A 13 -3.84 -6.15 3.24
CA ARG A 13 -2.43 -5.83 3.48
C ARG A 13 -2.30 -4.35 3.81
N VAL A 14 -1.44 -4.03 4.76
CA VAL A 14 -1.21 -2.67 5.24
C VAL A 14 0.26 -2.41 5.52
N SER A 15 0.64 -1.15 5.53
CA SER A 15 1.96 -0.66 5.93
C SER A 15 1.83 0.16 7.21
N CYS A 16 2.70 -0.08 8.19
CA CYS A 16 2.70 0.62 9.47
C CYS A 16 4.14 0.88 9.92
N GLY A 17 4.56 2.14 9.86
CA GLY A 17 5.94 2.54 10.17
C GLY A 17 6.97 1.88 9.27
N GLY A 18 6.66 1.69 7.99
CA GLY A 18 7.55 1.09 6.98
C GLY A 18 7.51 -0.44 6.89
N GLU A 19 6.86 -1.13 7.83
CA GLU A 19 6.73 -2.58 7.82
C GLU A 19 5.33 -3.04 7.40
N ARG A 20 5.27 -4.25 6.87
CA ARG A 20 4.06 -4.83 6.28
C ARG A 20 3.35 -5.75 7.26
N ALA A 21 2.03 -5.69 7.21
CA ALA A 21 1.17 -6.56 7.99
C ALA A 21 -0.13 -6.86 7.26
N THR A 22 -0.86 -7.84 7.76
CA THR A 22 -2.21 -8.18 7.34
C THR A 22 -3.18 -7.87 8.47
N VAL A 23 -4.26 -7.15 8.18
CA VAL A 23 -5.31 -6.88 9.17
C VAL A 23 -6.06 -8.18 9.45
N ARG A 24 -6.15 -8.54 10.73
CA ARG A 24 -6.85 -9.74 11.22
C ARG A 24 -8.08 -9.41 12.07
N TYR A 25 -8.16 -8.20 12.61
CA TYR A 25 -9.28 -7.73 13.43
C TYR A 25 -9.48 -6.23 13.26
N VAL A 26 -10.75 -5.79 13.30
CA VAL A 26 -11.12 -4.37 13.39
C VAL A 26 -12.20 -4.25 14.45
N GLY A 27 -11.94 -3.44 15.49
CA GLY A 27 -12.93 -3.22 16.53
C GLY A 27 -12.34 -2.69 17.84
N PRO A 28 -13.18 -2.55 18.89
CA PRO A 28 -12.73 -2.11 20.20
C PRO A 28 -11.86 -3.18 20.89
N VAL A 29 -10.99 -2.75 21.80
CA VAL A 29 -10.15 -3.63 22.63
C VAL A 29 -10.19 -3.11 24.08
N PRO A 30 -11.16 -3.54 24.90
CA PRO A 30 -11.28 -3.09 26.28
C PRO A 30 -10.01 -3.37 27.12
N PRO A 31 -9.69 -2.52 28.11
CA PRO A 31 -10.44 -1.33 28.52
C PRO A 31 -10.11 -0.07 27.70
N THR A 32 -9.38 -0.20 26.60
CA THR A 32 -8.98 0.97 25.79
C THR A 32 -10.13 1.47 24.92
N GLU A 33 -10.22 2.79 24.77
CA GLU A 33 -11.27 3.43 23.98
C GLU A 33 -10.95 3.42 22.47
N GLY A 34 -12.01 3.49 21.67
CA GLY A 34 -11.93 3.62 20.21
C GLY A 34 -11.56 2.32 19.48
N VAL A 35 -11.46 2.43 18.16
CA VAL A 35 -11.17 1.29 17.28
C VAL A 35 -9.67 0.98 17.25
N TRP A 36 -9.37 -0.31 17.17
CA TRP A 36 -8.05 -0.87 16.94
C TRP A 36 -8.07 -1.79 15.73
N LEU A 37 -6.91 -1.86 15.07
CA LEU A 37 -6.61 -2.89 14.09
C LEU A 37 -5.74 -3.94 14.77
N GLY A 38 -6.22 -5.17 14.83
CA GLY A 38 -5.37 -6.32 15.10
C GLY A 38 -4.67 -6.70 13.80
N VAL A 39 -3.34 -6.71 13.80
CA VAL A 39 -2.53 -6.98 12.62
C VAL A 39 -1.56 -8.13 12.89
N GLU A 40 -1.30 -8.93 11.87
CA GLU A 40 -0.23 -9.92 11.82
C GLU A 40 0.90 -9.40 10.93
N TRP A 41 2.09 -9.23 11.50
CA TRP A 41 3.27 -8.75 10.77
C TRP A 41 3.85 -9.83 9.85
N ASP A 42 4.42 -9.40 8.73
CA ASP A 42 5.23 -10.27 7.87
C ASP A 42 6.51 -10.72 8.56
N ASP A 43 7.14 -9.80 9.29
CA ASP A 43 8.28 -10.06 10.16
C ASP A 43 7.77 -10.38 11.57
N PRO A 44 7.86 -11.63 12.03
CA PRO A 44 7.38 -12.02 13.35
C PRO A 44 8.05 -11.26 14.50
N GLU A 45 9.29 -10.77 14.34
CA GLU A 45 10.02 -10.06 15.40
C GLU A 45 9.37 -8.72 15.78
N ARG A 46 8.52 -8.18 14.91
CA ARG A 46 7.78 -6.92 15.14
C ARG A 46 6.54 -7.09 16.02
N GLY A 47 6.02 -8.31 16.11
CA GLY A 47 4.81 -8.56 16.86
C GLY A 47 5.07 -8.62 18.37
N ARG A 48 3.98 -8.72 19.13
CA ARG A 48 3.98 -8.67 20.59
C ARG A 48 3.17 -9.78 21.24
N HIS A 49 2.27 -10.41 20.49
CA HIS A 49 1.31 -11.37 21.02
C HIS A 49 0.68 -12.23 19.92
N ASP A 50 -0.06 -13.27 20.32
CA ASP A 50 -0.71 -14.23 19.41
C ASP A 50 -2.18 -13.84 19.09
N GLY A 51 -2.48 -12.55 19.23
CA GLY A 51 -3.81 -11.96 19.01
C GLY A 51 -4.72 -11.97 20.25
N VAL A 52 -4.12 -12.16 21.42
CA VAL A 52 -4.78 -12.10 22.73
C VAL A 52 -4.47 -10.78 23.43
N HIS A 53 -5.49 -10.14 24.02
CA HIS A 53 -5.31 -9.00 24.93
C HIS A 53 -6.25 -9.14 26.13
N GLY A 54 -5.72 -8.96 27.35
CA GLY A 54 -6.52 -9.06 28.57
C GLY A 54 -7.22 -10.42 28.76
N GLY A 55 -6.64 -11.51 28.24
CA GLY A 55 -7.22 -12.86 28.29
C GLY A 55 -8.30 -13.14 27.24
N VAL A 56 -8.62 -12.19 26.36
CA VAL A 56 -9.59 -12.36 25.27
C VAL A 56 -8.84 -12.57 23.95
N GLN A 57 -9.23 -13.60 23.20
CA GLN A 57 -8.73 -13.85 21.84
C GLN A 57 -9.53 -13.00 20.85
N TYR A 58 -8.85 -12.08 20.15
CA TYR A 58 -9.49 -11.23 19.13
C TYR A 58 -9.28 -11.76 17.70
N PHE A 59 -8.10 -12.33 17.46
CA PHE A 59 -7.73 -12.92 16.17
C PHE A 59 -6.62 -13.95 16.35
N THR A 60 -6.42 -14.85 15.40
CA THR A 60 -5.30 -15.80 15.41
C THR A 60 -4.22 -15.36 14.42
N CYS A 61 -2.95 -15.49 14.81
CA CYS A 61 -1.78 -15.24 13.98
C CYS A 61 -0.65 -16.21 14.37
N SER A 62 0.46 -16.14 13.65
CA SER A 62 1.69 -16.86 14.03
C SER A 62 2.16 -16.43 15.44
N PRO A 63 2.84 -17.33 16.19
CA PRO A 63 3.32 -16.99 17.52
C PRO A 63 4.23 -15.76 17.51
N GLY A 64 3.94 -14.80 18.39
CA GLY A 64 4.64 -13.55 18.55
C GLY A 64 4.38 -12.52 17.45
N SER A 65 3.67 -12.84 16.35
CA SER A 65 3.59 -11.96 15.18
C SER A 65 2.45 -10.93 15.19
N GLY A 66 1.58 -10.97 16.21
CA GLY A 66 0.41 -10.10 16.29
C GLY A 66 0.68 -8.79 17.05
N SER A 67 0.05 -7.70 16.63
CA SER A 67 -0.02 -6.43 17.38
C SER A 67 -1.39 -5.78 17.25
N PHE A 68 -1.79 -4.97 18.24
CA PHE A 68 -2.85 -3.97 18.08
C PHE A 68 -2.26 -2.61 17.72
N VAL A 69 -2.72 -2.02 16.63
CA VAL A 69 -2.29 -0.70 16.14
C VAL A 69 -3.48 0.23 15.93
N ARG A 70 -3.23 1.54 16.05
CA ARG A 70 -4.25 2.56 15.81
C ARG A 70 -4.43 2.77 14.31
N PRO A 71 -5.67 2.88 13.80
CA PRO A 71 -5.95 3.14 12.39
C PRO A 71 -5.10 4.26 11.76
N GLN A 72 -4.88 5.35 12.50
CA GLN A 72 -4.11 6.53 12.03
C GLN A 72 -2.63 6.23 11.77
N LYS A 73 -2.10 5.12 12.28
CA LYS A 73 -0.70 4.69 12.08
C LYS A 73 -0.54 3.75 10.89
N VAL A 74 -1.64 3.41 10.22
CA VAL A 74 -1.70 2.36 9.21
C VAL A 74 -2.06 2.95 7.85
N SER A 75 -1.34 2.50 6.83
CA SER A 75 -1.62 2.76 5.42
C SER A 75 -2.23 1.54 4.77
N PHE A 76 -3.35 1.72 4.07
CA PHE A 76 -3.91 0.71 3.17
C PHE A 76 -3.30 0.77 1.78
N GLY A 77 -2.28 1.61 1.55
CA GLY A 77 -1.66 1.76 0.24
C GLY A 77 -2.53 2.49 -0.78
N LEU A 78 -2.05 2.50 -2.01
CA LEU A 78 -2.73 3.10 -3.18
C LEU A 78 -2.94 2.03 -4.24
N ASP A 79 -3.96 2.17 -5.07
CA ASP A 79 -3.98 1.38 -6.30
C ASP A 79 -2.87 1.81 -7.26
N PHE A 80 -2.58 0.94 -8.23
CA PHE A 80 -1.53 1.15 -9.22
C PHE A 80 -1.66 2.48 -9.97
N VAL A 81 -2.87 2.86 -10.38
CA VAL A 81 -3.09 4.05 -11.20
C VAL A 81 -2.80 5.31 -10.39
N SER A 82 -3.34 5.39 -9.16
CA SER A 82 -3.02 6.48 -8.25
C SER A 82 -1.54 6.54 -7.90
N ALA A 83 -0.88 5.40 -7.68
CA ALA A 83 0.55 5.35 -7.42
C ALA A 83 1.39 5.88 -8.61
N VAL A 84 1.03 5.52 -9.84
CA VAL A 84 1.71 6.04 -11.04
C VAL A 84 1.51 7.55 -11.18
N GLN A 85 0.28 8.03 -11.02
CA GLN A 85 -0.03 9.47 -11.13
C GLN A 85 0.74 10.29 -10.08
N GLN A 86 0.85 9.77 -8.86
CA GLN A 86 1.57 10.43 -7.78
C GLN A 86 3.09 10.49 -8.02
N VAL A 87 3.69 9.44 -8.59
CA VAL A 87 5.15 9.39 -8.80
C VAL A 87 5.59 10.11 -10.07
N TYR A 88 4.76 10.08 -11.13
CA TYR A 88 5.18 10.48 -12.47
C TYR A 88 4.46 11.72 -13.03
N HIS A 89 3.80 12.53 -12.18
CA HIS A 89 3.11 13.79 -12.50
C HIS A 89 2.79 13.95 -14.00
N THR A 90 1.60 13.53 -14.43
CA THR A 90 1.14 13.78 -15.80
C THR A 90 1.15 15.29 -16.03
N ASP A 91 1.94 15.78 -16.98
CA ASP A 91 2.22 17.19 -17.24
C ASP A 91 0.95 18.06 -17.17
N THR A 92 0.73 18.70 -16.02
CA THR A 92 -0.12 19.88 -15.87
C THR A 92 0.44 20.66 -14.67
N GLU A 93 1.20 21.70 -15.02
CA GLU A 93 1.76 22.80 -14.24
C GLU A 93 1.87 22.67 -12.71
N GLU A 94 3.13 22.70 -12.25
CA GLU A 94 3.61 23.13 -10.92
C GLU A 94 2.62 22.99 -9.75
N ILE A 95 2.45 21.78 -9.25
CA ILE A 95 1.97 21.59 -7.88
C ILE A 95 3.18 21.68 -6.95
N LEU A 96 3.16 22.69 -6.07
CA LEU A 96 4.08 22.87 -4.95
C LEU A 96 4.35 21.51 -4.29
N THR A 97 5.60 21.06 -4.35
CA THR A 97 6.12 19.83 -3.77
C THR A 97 6.18 19.89 -2.24
N GLU A 98 5.18 20.48 -1.60
CA GLU A 98 5.08 20.54 -0.15
C GLU A 98 4.27 19.35 0.33
N ASP A 99 5.00 18.37 0.88
CA ASP A 99 4.53 17.31 1.77
C ASP A 99 3.72 16.16 1.12
N ILE A 100 4.43 15.25 0.43
CA ILE A 100 3.93 13.89 0.21
C ILE A 100 4.07 13.10 1.52
N CYS A 101 2.94 12.84 2.19
CA CYS A 101 2.90 12.15 3.48
C CYS A 101 2.57 10.66 3.32
N PHE A 102 3.43 9.79 3.88
CA PHE A 102 2.99 8.55 4.54
C PHE A 102 3.88 8.27 5.77
N SER A 103 3.25 8.16 6.94
CA SER A 103 3.80 7.81 8.27
C SER A 103 4.95 8.69 8.82
N SER A 104 4.61 9.84 9.42
CA SER A 104 5.33 10.61 10.48
C SER A 104 6.85 10.85 10.41
N LYS A 105 7.57 10.46 9.36
CA LYS A 105 8.95 10.87 9.12
C LYS A 105 9.05 11.50 7.74
N ARG A 106 9.19 12.83 7.76
CA ARG A 106 9.51 13.68 6.62
C ARG A 106 10.86 13.21 6.06
N LEU A 107 10.86 12.69 4.84
CA LEU A 107 12.09 12.35 4.12
C LEU A 107 12.28 13.39 3.03
N GLU A 108 13.26 14.27 3.23
CA GLU A 108 13.67 15.26 2.25
C GLU A 108 14.42 14.54 1.12
N TRP A 109 13.76 14.34 -0.02
CA TRP A 109 14.44 13.89 -1.24
C TRP A 109 14.59 15.06 -2.21
N GLY A 110 15.84 15.34 -2.56
CA GLY A 110 16.18 16.28 -3.61
C GLY A 110 15.48 15.91 -4.92
N ARG A 111 15.00 16.96 -5.61
CA ARG A 111 14.32 16.96 -6.91
C ARG A 111 14.89 15.92 -7.90
N LEU A 112 14.33 14.71 -7.92
CA LEU A 112 14.52 13.80 -9.03
C LEU A 112 13.67 14.32 -10.19
N LYS A 113 14.31 14.65 -11.33
CA LYS A 113 13.60 14.78 -12.61
C LYS A 113 13.11 13.39 -13.01
N VAL A 114 11.85 13.09 -12.70
CA VAL A 114 11.21 11.85 -13.14
C VAL A 114 10.88 12.02 -14.64
N PRO A 115 11.28 11.10 -15.54
CA PRO A 115 10.97 11.21 -16.96
C PRO A 115 9.46 11.18 -17.21
N SER A 116 8.99 11.92 -18.22
CA SER A 116 7.58 11.92 -18.65
C SER A 116 7.07 10.49 -18.87
N LEU A 117 5.89 10.17 -18.35
CA LEU A 117 5.31 8.83 -18.41
C LEU A 117 5.18 8.28 -19.84
N HIS A 118 4.96 9.15 -20.83
CA HIS A 118 4.80 8.78 -22.24
C HIS A 118 6.07 8.20 -22.90
N SER A 119 7.26 8.54 -22.40
CA SER A 119 8.55 8.07 -22.90
C SER A 119 9.20 6.98 -22.03
N SER A 120 8.61 6.69 -20.87
CA SER A 120 9.12 5.70 -19.93
C SER A 120 8.74 4.27 -20.30
N THR A 121 9.75 3.42 -20.45
CA THR A 121 9.58 1.96 -20.61
C THR A 121 9.64 1.21 -19.27
N SER A 122 10.07 1.88 -18.21
CA SER A 122 10.26 1.31 -16.88
C SER A 122 9.55 2.17 -15.81
N ILE A 123 8.78 1.52 -14.94
CA ILE A 123 8.10 2.16 -13.80
C ILE A 123 8.61 1.55 -12.49
N LEU A 124 8.91 2.41 -11.51
CA LEU A 124 9.39 2.04 -10.18
C LEU A 124 8.38 2.51 -9.12
N LEU A 125 7.60 1.57 -8.58
CA LEU A 125 6.60 1.83 -7.53
C LEU A 125 6.94 1.12 -6.20
N ASN A 126 8.17 0.67 -6.04
CA ASN A 126 8.64 -0.08 -4.88
C ASN A 126 8.64 0.69 -3.54
N ARG A 127 8.17 1.94 -3.56
CA ARG A 127 8.01 2.82 -2.40
C ARG A 127 6.57 3.31 -2.19
N CYS A 128 5.61 2.84 -2.99
CA CYS A 128 4.24 3.36 -3.00
C CYS A 128 3.21 2.46 -2.30
N ASP A 129 3.66 1.35 -1.69
CA ASP A 129 2.79 0.38 -1.00
C ASP A 129 1.55 0.03 -1.84
N VAL A 130 1.75 -0.26 -3.12
CA VAL A 130 0.65 -0.53 -4.08
C VAL A 130 -0.24 -1.66 -3.56
N ASN A 131 -1.55 -1.45 -3.48
CA ASN A 131 -2.53 -2.38 -2.90
C ASN A 131 -3.74 -2.54 -3.82
N GLY A 132 -3.47 -2.89 -5.08
CA GLY A 132 -4.50 -3.20 -6.08
C GLY A 132 -4.23 -2.58 -7.44
N ALA A 133 -5.00 -3.01 -8.43
CA ALA A 133 -4.85 -2.57 -9.82
C ALA A 133 -5.51 -1.22 -10.13
N GLY A 134 -6.56 -0.84 -9.39
CA GLY A 134 -7.36 0.37 -9.63
C GLY A 134 -8.51 0.13 -10.60
N GLU A 135 -9.09 1.21 -11.15
CA GLU A 135 -10.25 1.12 -12.04
C GLU A 135 -9.93 0.35 -13.35
N GLY A 136 -10.84 -0.55 -13.73
CA GLY A 136 -10.70 -1.39 -14.91
C GLY A 136 -10.40 -0.60 -16.18
N GLY A 137 -9.28 -0.93 -16.85
CA GLY A 137 -8.88 -0.32 -18.13
C GLY A 137 -8.12 1.01 -18.03
N ALA A 138 -8.00 1.62 -16.84
CA ALA A 138 -7.18 2.82 -16.64
C ALA A 138 -5.68 2.54 -16.81
N ILE A 139 -5.21 1.36 -16.38
CA ILE A 139 -3.81 0.94 -16.45
C ILE A 139 -3.24 1.09 -17.87
N ARG A 140 -3.93 0.57 -18.89
CA ARG A 140 -3.49 0.66 -20.30
C ARG A 140 -3.40 2.09 -20.83
N ARG A 141 -4.26 3.00 -20.33
CA ARG A 141 -4.24 4.41 -20.71
C ARG A 141 -3.08 5.16 -20.05
N THR A 142 -2.85 4.86 -18.78
CA THR A 142 -1.82 5.50 -17.97
C THR A 142 -0.42 5.02 -18.36
N THR A 143 -0.25 3.74 -18.71
CA THR A 143 1.08 3.14 -18.94
C THR A 143 1.18 2.38 -20.27
N PRO A 144 0.92 3.02 -21.42
CA PRO A 144 0.80 2.33 -22.72
C PRO A 144 2.11 1.71 -23.22
N ASN A 145 3.26 2.30 -22.86
CA ASN A 145 4.58 1.95 -23.38
C ASN A 145 5.47 1.22 -22.36
N VAL A 146 4.95 0.96 -21.17
CA VAL A 146 5.71 0.30 -20.12
C VAL A 146 6.04 -1.12 -20.56
N GLN A 147 7.24 -1.58 -20.21
CA GLN A 147 7.75 -2.92 -20.49
C GLN A 147 8.28 -3.58 -19.22
N TRP A 148 8.75 -2.78 -18.27
CA TRP A 148 9.28 -3.21 -16.98
C TRP A 148 8.58 -2.50 -15.84
N LEU A 149 8.19 -3.26 -14.83
CA LEU A 149 7.51 -2.74 -13.65
C LEU A 149 8.18 -3.32 -12.40
N ASP A 150 8.65 -2.43 -11.53
CA ASP A 150 9.05 -2.77 -10.17
C ASP A 150 7.93 -2.39 -9.19
N VAL A 151 7.23 -3.41 -8.70
CA VAL A 151 6.28 -3.33 -7.58
C VAL A 151 6.76 -4.20 -6.41
N SER A 152 8.08 -4.42 -6.30
CA SER A 152 8.66 -5.02 -5.10
C SER A 152 8.26 -4.19 -3.89
N ARG A 153 8.09 -4.81 -2.73
CA ARG A 153 7.58 -4.08 -1.55
C ARG A 153 6.21 -3.41 -1.82
N SER A 154 5.31 -4.13 -2.49
CA SER A 154 3.90 -3.77 -2.60
C SER A 154 3.03 -4.47 -1.55
N LEU A 155 1.83 -3.96 -1.36
CA LEU A 155 0.79 -4.56 -0.52
C LEU A 155 -0.18 -5.43 -1.35
N ILE A 156 0.14 -5.73 -2.62
CA ILE A 156 -0.72 -6.57 -3.46
C ILE A 156 -0.85 -7.95 -2.83
N GLY A 157 -2.04 -8.26 -2.32
CA GLY A 157 -2.35 -9.52 -1.66
C GLY A 157 -3.09 -10.54 -2.54
N ARG A 158 -3.54 -10.14 -3.74
CA ARG A 158 -4.39 -10.93 -4.63
C ARG A 158 -3.75 -11.09 -6.01
N TRP A 159 -3.87 -12.28 -6.60
CA TRP A 159 -3.26 -12.56 -7.91
C TRP A 159 -4.02 -11.91 -9.06
N GLU A 160 -5.31 -11.63 -8.86
CA GLU A 160 -6.16 -10.89 -9.78
C GLU A 160 -5.65 -9.47 -10.00
N ASP A 161 -5.19 -8.82 -8.93
CA ASP A 161 -4.57 -7.49 -9.01
C ASP A 161 -3.27 -7.53 -9.81
N VAL A 162 -2.43 -8.56 -9.58
CA VAL A 162 -1.20 -8.78 -10.37
C VAL A 162 -1.53 -9.00 -11.84
N ALA A 163 -2.55 -9.82 -12.13
CA ALA A 163 -2.97 -10.13 -13.49
C ALA A 163 -3.58 -8.92 -14.21
N ALA A 164 -4.26 -8.04 -13.48
CA ALA A 164 -4.81 -6.80 -14.01
C ALA A 164 -3.71 -5.76 -14.31
N ILE A 165 -2.63 -5.74 -13.53
CA ILE A 165 -1.41 -4.98 -13.80
C ILE A 165 -0.59 -5.71 -14.89
N ARG A 166 -1.18 -5.83 -16.09
CA ARG A 166 -0.53 -6.50 -17.23
C ARG A 166 0.16 -5.52 -18.14
N VAL A 167 1.49 -5.55 -18.10
CA VAL A 167 2.34 -4.93 -19.13
C VAL A 167 2.32 -5.83 -20.37
N THR A 168 1.54 -5.47 -21.39
CA THR A 168 1.40 -6.30 -22.60
C THR A 168 2.50 -5.94 -23.60
N ARG A 169 3.44 -6.85 -23.91
CA ARG A 169 4.37 -6.68 -25.04
C ARG A 169 3.59 -6.66 -26.35
N GLN A 170 3.63 -5.57 -27.11
CA GLN A 170 3.36 -5.65 -28.55
C GLN A 170 4.60 -6.24 -29.23
N LYS A 171 4.43 -7.38 -29.91
CA LYS A 171 5.42 -7.80 -30.90
C LYS A 171 5.35 -6.80 -32.05
N GLN A 172 6.43 -6.06 -32.30
CA GLN A 172 6.60 -5.40 -33.59
C GLN A 172 6.64 -6.49 -34.65
N ALA A 173 5.65 -6.50 -35.54
CA ALA A 173 5.74 -7.26 -36.78
C ALA A 173 6.81 -6.58 -37.65
N GLN A 174 7.77 -7.39 -38.11
CA GLN A 174 8.78 -6.97 -39.09
C GLN A 174 8.15 -6.72 -40.45
#